data_AF-A0A523X3E8-F1
#
_entry.id   AF-A0A523X3E8-F1
#
_cell.length_a   1.000
_cell.length_b   1.000
_cell.length_c   1.000
_cell.angle_alpha   90.00
_cell.angle_beta   90.00
_cell.angle_gamma   90.00
#
_symmetry.space_group_name_H-M   'P 1'
#
loop_
_entity.id
_entity.type
_entity.pdbx_description
1 polymer ?
#
loop_
_entity_poly.entity_id
_entity_poly.type
_entity_poly.pdbx_seq_one_letter_code
_entity_poly.pdbx_strand_id
1 'polypeptide(L)'
;MCAIAPQCYPEEFFTYSGFGGKFPAELKYAGYDSIVIVGKADKPVYLSIHDGDVEIKDASNLWGLDTFETQKVLTDSHPRASVLTIGPAGENLSRIAIIINETSGAAGQGGYGAVMGSKNLKAIVTRGTGTLKIARPDDFMELIRQRKAAGEWMAGAGTTRLRYPLRPETIREEMKEKYLKKFSGCYACPYQCHGVYDIPGIGKGAQVCVDSWYGFHDLDSAKGMWEGNLLSQKLGINNYELNALMMFLYRGMETGVVKKEDTGLSSIPMIDQRSEPEHGGEKAHHEFLEELLGGIAEGTSPFAQGTARAAEQFGQSAVDLYNSIFAAWGNMSHHMRGVAEALHWATDTRDPFNSCHDYMVFGNNTEVADWFGVPGGYLAGESEGK
;
A
#
# COMPACT_ATOMS: atom_id res chain seq x y z
N MET A 1 2.41 -12.17 4.15
CA MET A 1 2.99 -12.77 2.93
C MET A 1 4.49 -12.64 2.96
N CYS A 2 5.25 -13.61 2.47
CA CYS A 2 6.71 -13.54 2.39
C CYS A 2 7.23 -14.40 1.24
N ALA A 3 8.30 -13.94 0.60
CA ALA A 3 9.12 -14.67 -0.36
C ALA A 3 10.41 -13.87 -0.61
N ILE A 4 11.20 -14.28 -1.61
CA ILE A 4 12.22 -13.40 -2.20
C ILE A 4 11.49 -12.27 -2.93
N ALA A 5 11.75 -11.02 -2.54
CA ALA A 5 11.06 -9.85 -3.06
C ALA A 5 11.78 -9.25 -4.28
N PRO A 6 11.13 -9.20 -5.46
CA PRO A 6 11.69 -8.55 -6.63
C PRO A 6 11.75 -7.02 -6.51
N GLN A 7 10.99 -6.39 -5.60
CA GLN A 7 11.07 -4.94 -5.39
C GLN A 7 12.42 -4.53 -4.80
N CYS A 8 12.97 -5.37 -3.93
CA CYS A 8 14.19 -5.08 -3.20
C CYS A 8 15.37 -4.78 -4.12
N TYR A 9 16.24 -3.90 -3.64
CA TYR A 9 17.39 -3.37 -4.36
C TYR A 9 18.53 -3.04 -3.38
N PRO A 10 19.81 -3.28 -3.72
CA PRO A 10 20.33 -3.73 -5.03
C PRO A 10 20.07 -5.21 -5.34
N GLU A 11 19.90 -6.03 -4.31
CA GLU A 11 19.67 -7.46 -4.46
C GLU A 11 18.22 -7.83 -4.14
N GLU A 12 17.72 -8.88 -4.78
CA GLU A 12 16.48 -9.53 -4.37
C GLU A 12 16.75 -10.34 -3.10
N PHE A 13 15.98 -10.11 -2.03
CA PHE A 13 16.18 -10.82 -0.78
C PHE A 13 14.85 -11.12 -0.09
N PHE A 14 14.92 -11.93 0.96
CA PHE A 14 13.73 -12.30 1.75
C PHE A 14 13.19 -11.09 2.52
N THR A 15 11.91 -10.81 2.33
CA THR A 15 11.16 -9.84 3.16
C THR A 15 9.74 -10.35 3.39
N TYR A 16 8.85 -9.51 3.91
CA TYR A 16 7.45 -9.84 4.09
C TYR A 16 6.54 -8.62 3.92
N SER A 17 5.30 -8.87 3.53
CA SER A 17 4.21 -7.89 3.41
C SER A 17 3.03 -8.29 4.29
N GLY A 18 2.58 -7.38 5.16
CA GLY A 18 1.34 -7.50 5.92
C GLY A 18 0.17 -6.89 5.15
N PHE A 19 -1.02 -7.43 5.36
CA PHE A 19 -2.27 -6.87 4.85
C PHE A 19 -3.40 -7.16 5.86
N GLY A 20 -4.42 -6.30 5.85
CA GLY A 20 -5.59 -6.40 6.71
C GLY A 20 -6.79 -7.06 6.03
N GLY A 21 -8.00 -6.57 6.33
CA GLY A 21 -9.24 -7.02 5.70
C GLY A 21 -9.81 -8.29 6.35
N LYS A 22 -10.58 -9.06 5.57
CA LYS A 22 -11.30 -10.26 6.05
C LYS A 22 -10.62 -11.56 5.67
N PHE A 23 -9.78 -11.55 4.65
CA PHE A 23 -9.18 -12.76 4.10
C PHE A 23 -8.43 -13.61 5.15
N PRO A 24 -7.59 -13.05 6.04
CA PRO A 24 -6.90 -13.85 7.04
C PRO A 24 -7.87 -14.57 7.99
N ALA A 25 -8.99 -13.93 8.36
CA ALA A 25 -10.00 -14.54 9.22
C ALA A 25 -10.76 -15.66 8.50
N GLU A 26 -11.17 -15.43 7.24
CA GLU A 26 -11.83 -16.46 6.42
C GLU A 26 -10.93 -17.70 6.22
N LEU A 27 -9.62 -17.51 6.04
CA LEU A 27 -8.66 -18.62 5.94
C LEU A 27 -8.58 -19.44 7.23
N LYS A 28 -8.53 -18.77 8.38
CA LYS A 28 -8.58 -19.42 9.69
C LYS A 28 -9.89 -20.19 9.90
N TYR A 29 -11.03 -19.61 9.51
CA TYR A 29 -12.34 -20.29 9.60
C TYR A 29 -12.46 -21.46 8.64
N ALA A 30 -11.77 -21.43 7.50
CA ALA A 30 -11.68 -22.55 6.57
C ALA A 30 -10.78 -23.69 7.09
N GLY A 31 -10.03 -23.47 8.18
CA GLY A 31 -9.21 -24.48 8.84
C GLY A 31 -7.73 -24.45 8.50
N TYR A 32 -7.23 -23.37 7.87
CA TYR A 32 -5.82 -23.25 7.46
C TYR A 32 -5.12 -22.10 8.18
N ASP A 33 -3.86 -22.30 8.54
CA ASP A 33 -2.99 -21.25 9.07
C ASP A 33 -2.17 -20.54 7.98
N SER A 34 -1.86 -21.24 6.89
CA SER A 34 -1.03 -20.72 5.82
C SER A 34 -1.32 -21.41 4.48
N ILE A 35 -0.95 -20.73 3.40
CA ILE A 35 -0.97 -21.27 2.04
C ILE A 35 0.45 -21.12 1.48
N VAL A 36 1.01 -22.22 0.96
CA VAL A 36 2.33 -22.23 0.32
C VAL A 36 2.15 -22.51 -1.16
N ILE A 37 2.43 -21.52 -2.01
CA ILE A 37 2.32 -21.66 -3.46
C ILE A 37 3.71 -21.92 -4.06
N VAL A 38 3.87 -23.09 -4.66
CA VAL A 38 5.09 -23.50 -5.39
C VAL A 38 4.80 -23.73 -6.87
N GLY A 39 5.86 -23.74 -7.69
CA GLY A 39 5.72 -23.90 -9.14
C GLY A 39 5.07 -22.70 -9.84
N LYS A 40 4.53 -22.97 -11.03
CA LYS A 40 3.84 -22.05 -11.93
C LYS A 40 2.78 -22.85 -12.70
N ALA A 41 1.58 -22.31 -12.88
CA ALA A 41 0.55 -22.92 -13.72
C ALA A 41 0.80 -22.63 -15.22
N ASP A 42 0.40 -23.54 -16.11
CA ASP A 42 0.57 -23.37 -17.57
C ASP A 42 -0.30 -22.26 -18.17
N LYS A 43 -1.39 -21.91 -17.47
CA LYS A 43 -2.35 -20.87 -17.84
C LYS A 43 -2.81 -20.10 -16.59
N PRO A 44 -3.43 -18.91 -16.74
CA PRO A 44 -4.04 -18.20 -15.62
C PRO A 44 -5.01 -19.07 -14.80
N VAL A 45 -4.81 -19.11 -13.49
CA VAL A 45 -5.66 -19.83 -12.54
C VAL A 45 -5.97 -18.99 -11.30
N TYR A 46 -7.00 -19.39 -10.54
CA TYR A 46 -7.22 -18.93 -9.18
C TYR A 46 -7.40 -20.13 -8.24
N LEU A 47 -6.98 -19.96 -6.99
CA LEU A 47 -7.19 -20.95 -5.93
C LEU A 47 -8.53 -20.67 -5.24
N SER A 48 -9.41 -21.67 -5.15
CA SER A 48 -10.69 -21.61 -4.46
C SER A 48 -10.63 -22.49 -3.22
N ILE A 49 -10.86 -21.91 -2.05
CA ILE A 49 -10.87 -22.60 -0.75
C ILE A 49 -12.25 -22.38 -0.14
N HIS A 50 -12.99 -23.45 0.07
CA HIS A 50 -14.23 -23.45 0.83
C HIS A 50 -14.17 -24.53 1.89
N ASP A 51 -13.79 -24.14 3.11
CA ASP A 51 -13.47 -25.08 4.19
C ASP A 51 -12.50 -26.19 3.71
N GLY A 52 -12.89 -27.47 3.79
CA GLY A 52 -12.07 -28.59 3.34
C GLY A 52 -11.98 -28.76 1.81
N ASP A 53 -12.77 -28.01 1.04
CA ASP A 53 -12.85 -28.14 -0.42
C ASP A 53 -11.89 -27.13 -1.08
N VAL A 54 -10.84 -27.63 -1.72
CA VAL A 54 -9.73 -26.81 -2.27
C VAL A 54 -9.50 -27.16 -3.73
N GLU A 55 -9.70 -26.19 -4.62
CA GLU A 55 -9.62 -26.39 -6.07
C GLU A 55 -8.80 -25.28 -6.75
N ILE A 56 -8.02 -25.66 -7.77
CA ILE A 56 -7.40 -24.70 -8.69
C ILE A 56 -8.32 -24.59 -9.91
N LYS A 57 -8.83 -23.38 -10.16
CA LYS A 57 -9.81 -23.10 -11.22
C LYS A 57 -9.22 -22.22 -12.30
N ASP A 58 -9.75 -22.32 -13.52
CA ASP A 58 -9.35 -21.47 -14.64
C ASP A 58 -9.65 -19.99 -14.34
N ALA A 59 -8.70 -19.11 -14.63
CA ALA A 59 -8.83 -17.66 -14.48
C ALA A 59 -8.58 -16.92 -15.81
N SER A 60 -8.67 -17.60 -16.95
CA SER A 60 -8.36 -16.99 -18.25
C SER A 60 -9.29 -15.81 -18.56
N ASN A 61 -10.53 -15.87 -18.08
CA ASN A 61 -11.51 -14.78 -18.20
C ASN A 61 -11.32 -13.65 -17.16
N LEU A 62 -10.44 -13.83 -16.18
CA LEU A 62 -10.12 -12.84 -15.15
C LEU A 62 -8.80 -12.12 -15.45
N TRP A 63 -7.92 -12.76 -16.23
CA TRP A 63 -6.64 -12.18 -16.64
C TRP A 63 -6.86 -10.93 -17.49
N GLY A 64 -6.18 -9.84 -17.15
CA GLY A 64 -6.37 -8.51 -17.75
C GLY A 64 -7.41 -7.64 -17.04
N LEU A 65 -8.30 -8.22 -16.22
CA LEU A 65 -9.24 -7.42 -15.42
C LEU A 65 -8.53 -6.69 -14.29
N ASP A 66 -9.05 -5.52 -13.93
CA ASP A 66 -8.56 -4.80 -12.76
C ASP A 66 -8.88 -5.54 -11.44
N THR A 67 -8.25 -5.12 -10.35
CA THR A 67 -8.44 -5.79 -9.04
C THR A 67 -9.89 -5.72 -8.55
N PHE A 68 -10.63 -4.67 -8.85
CA PHE A 68 -12.00 -4.47 -8.37
C PHE A 68 -12.99 -5.31 -9.18
N GLU A 69 -12.84 -5.34 -10.50
CA GLU A 69 -13.61 -6.18 -11.42
C GLU A 69 -13.38 -7.66 -11.13
N THR A 70 -12.12 -8.07 -10.93
CA THR A 70 -11.79 -9.45 -10.57
C THR A 70 -12.49 -9.88 -9.28
N GLN A 71 -12.43 -9.03 -8.24
CA GLN A 71 -13.10 -9.30 -6.98
C GLN A 71 -14.62 -9.41 -7.16
N LYS A 72 -15.22 -8.49 -7.92
CA LYS A 72 -16.66 -8.52 -8.21
C LYS A 72 -17.07 -9.86 -8.83
N VAL A 73 -16.44 -10.25 -9.95
CA VAL A 73 -16.74 -11.51 -10.66
C VAL A 73 -16.59 -12.73 -9.74
N LEU A 74 -15.53 -12.76 -8.94
CA LEU A 74 -15.27 -13.87 -8.02
C LEU A 74 -16.25 -13.91 -6.85
N THR A 75 -16.65 -12.75 -6.30
CA THR A 75 -17.63 -12.69 -5.20
C THR A 75 -19.06 -12.98 -5.67
N ASP A 76 -19.41 -12.66 -6.91
CA ASP A 76 -20.70 -13.05 -7.52
C ASP A 76 -20.79 -14.57 -7.66
N SER A 77 -19.67 -15.22 -8.02
CA SER A 77 -19.57 -16.68 -8.17
C SER A 77 -19.36 -17.42 -6.85
N HIS A 78 -18.78 -16.76 -5.84
CA HIS A 78 -18.50 -17.31 -4.51
C HIS A 78 -19.06 -16.37 -3.42
N PRO A 79 -20.38 -16.39 -3.18
CA PRO A 79 -21.00 -15.47 -2.24
C PRO A 79 -20.39 -15.55 -0.83
N ARG A 80 -20.11 -14.39 -0.24
CA ARG A 80 -19.50 -14.22 1.10
C ARG A 80 -18.05 -14.70 1.22
N ALA A 81 -17.39 -15.09 0.13
CA ALA A 81 -15.96 -15.34 0.14
C ALA A 81 -15.16 -14.02 0.24
N SER A 82 -13.92 -14.12 0.68
CA SER A 82 -12.93 -13.05 0.60
C SER A 82 -11.89 -13.38 -0.46
N VAL A 83 -11.40 -12.37 -1.18
CA VAL A 83 -10.54 -12.54 -2.35
C VAL A 83 -9.22 -11.80 -2.15
N LEU A 84 -8.10 -12.47 -2.40
CA LEU A 84 -6.83 -11.82 -2.73
C LEU A 84 -6.66 -11.85 -4.24
N THR A 85 -6.27 -10.74 -4.85
CA THR A 85 -6.04 -10.68 -6.30
C THR A 85 -4.90 -9.75 -6.66
N ILE A 86 -4.34 -9.98 -7.85
CA ILE A 86 -3.47 -9.05 -8.55
C ILE A 86 -4.24 -8.29 -9.64
N GLY A 87 -3.76 -7.10 -9.99
CA GLY A 87 -4.19 -6.37 -11.18
C GLY A 87 -3.19 -6.54 -12.34
N PRO A 88 -3.39 -5.82 -13.44
CA PRO A 88 -2.49 -5.84 -14.61
C PRO A 88 -1.01 -5.65 -14.28
N ALA A 89 -0.66 -4.80 -13.30
CA ALA A 89 0.74 -4.62 -12.89
C ALA A 89 1.38 -5.93 -12.39
N GLY A 90 0.64 -6.78 -11.67
CA GLY A 90 1.12 -8.08 -11.22
C GLY A 90 1.23 -9.08 -12.37
N GLU A 91 0.25 -9.07 -13.28
CA GLU A 91 0.23 -9.91 -14.48
C GLU A 91 1.43 -9.64 -15.39
N ASN A 92 1.82 -8.37 -15.53
CA ASN A 92 2.98 -7.93 -16.31
C ASN A 92 4.27 -7.82 -15.49
N LEU A 93 4.31 -8.43 -14.30
CA LEU A 93 5.52 -8.60 -13.49
C LEU A 93 6.20 -7.29 -13.05
N SER A 94 5.42 -6.21 -12.86
CA SER A 94 5.95 -4.98 -12.29
C SER A 94 6.53 -5.23 -10.90
N ARG A 95 7.77 -4.81 -10.66
CA ARG A 95 8.47 -5.04 -9.38
C ARG A 95 7.81 -4.32 -8.20
N ILE A 96 6.89 -3.39 -8.48
CA ILE A 96 6.14 -2.61 -7.50
C ILE A 96 4.66 -3.00 -7.49
N ALA A 97 4.32 -4.15 -8.09
CA ALA A 97 2.98 -4.70 -8.09
C ALA A 97 2.60 -5.28 -6.72
N ILE A 98 1.34 -5.08 -6.34
CA ILE A 98 0.79 -5.45 -5.04
C ILE A 98 -0.29 -6.53 -5.18
N ILE A 99 -0.66 -7.12 -4.04
CA ILE A 99 -1.84 -7.98 -3.90
C ILE A 99 -2.85 -7.24 -3.05
N ILE A 100 -4.11 -7.23 -3.49
CA ILE A 100 -5.20 -6.50 -2.83
C ILE A 100 -6.27 -7.47 -2.29
N ASN A 101 -6.79 -7.12 -1.11
CA ASN A 101 -8.00 -7.62 -0.48
C ASN A 101 -9.00 -6.46 -0.29
N GLU A 102 -10.20 -6.63 -0.85
CA GLU A 102 -11.26 -5.62 -0.84
C GLU A 102 -10.75 -4.29 -1.42
N THR A 103 -11.02 -3.15 -0.77
CA THR A 103 -10.62 -1.81 -1.26
C THR A 103 -9.60 -1.13 -0.33
N SER A 104 -8.89 -1.90 0.51
CA SER A 104 -7.97 -1.31 1.50
C SER A 104 -6.96 -2.29 2.11
N GLY A 105 -7.13 -3.60 1.96
CA GLY A 105 -6.17 -4.57 2.44
C GLY A 105 -5.08 -4.81 1.40
N ALA A 106 -3.98 -4.07 1.42
CA ALA A 106 -2.90 -4.23 0.46
C ALA A 106 -1.65 -4.88 1.07
N ALA A 107 -1.12 -5.91 0.41
CA ALA A 107 0.26 -6.35 0.60
C ALA A 107 1.16 -5.44 -0.24
N GLY A 108 1.41 -4.22 0.26
CA GLY A 108 1.97 -3.11 -0.52
C GLY A 108 3.44 -3.22 -0.88
N GLN A 109 4.28 -3.74 0.02
CA GLN A 109 5.73 -3.86 -0.20
C GLN A 109 6.14 -5.28 -0.63
N GLY A 110 7.31 -5.37 -1.27
CA GLY A 110 7.99 -6.60 -1.67
C GLY A 110 7.73 -7.04 -3.12
N GLY A 111 6.87 -6.35 -3.88
CA GLY A 111 6.57 -6.73 -5.27
C GLY A 111 5.85 -8.07 -5.40
N TYR A 112 5.09 -8.46 -4.37
CA TYR A 112 4.44 -9.78 -4.33
C TYR A 112 3.32 -9.96 -5.36
N GLY A 113 2.78 -8.87 -5.92
CA GLY A 113 1.89 -8.94 -7.08
C GLY A 113 2.58 -9.58 -8.29
N ALA A 114 3.83 -9.20 -8.57
CA ALA A 114 4.62 -9.83 -9.63
C ALA A 114 5.01 -11.27 -9.30
N VAL A 115 5.29 -11.58 -8.02
CA VAL A 115 5.55 -12.97 -7.62
C VAL A 115 4.32 -13.85 -7.90
N MET A 116 3.12 -13.37 -7.55
CA MET A 116 1.86 -14.08 -7.78
C MET A 116 1.55 -14.18 -9.29
N GLY A 117 1.76 -13.11 -10.06
CA GLY A 117 1.62 -13.11 -11.52
C GLY A 117 2.61 -14.03 -12.24
N SER A 118 3.86 -14.12 -11.77
CA SER A 118 4.88 -15.03 -12.33
C SER A 118 4.47 -16.50 -12.30
N LYS A 119 3.56 -16.85 -11.38
CA LYS A 119 3.01 -18.19 -11.19
C LYS A 119 1.73 -18.44 -11.98
N ASN A 120 1.28 -17.45 -12.78
CA ASN A 120 -0.02 -17.42 -13.43
C ASN A 120 -1.20 -17.56 -12.42
N LEU A 121 -1.02 -17.10 -11.19
CA LEU A 121 -2.05 -17.13 -10.16
C LEU A 121 -2.73 -15.76 -10.09
N LYS A 122 -3.95 -15.63 -10.61
CA LYS A 122 -4.70 -14.38 -10.62
C LYS A 122 -5.25 -14.02 -9.25
N ALA A 123 -5.80 -15.01 -8.54
CA ALA A 123 -6.49 -14.78 -7.28
C ALA A 123 -6.43 -15.98 -6.32
N ILE A 124 -6.71 -15.71 -5.04
CA ILE A 124 -7.04 -16.71 -4.03
C ILE A 124 -8.39 -16.31 -3.43
N VAL A 125 -9.38 -17.19 -3.51
CA VAL A 125 -10.73 -16.99 -2.99
C VAL A 125 -10.91 -17.92 -1.81
N THR A 126 -11.27 -17.38 -0.66
CA THR A 126 -11.45 -18.17 0.56
C THR A 126 -12.79 -17.89 1.21
N ARG A 127 -13.50 -18.97 1.56
CA ARG A 127 -14.69 -18.97 2.40
C ARG A 127 -14.50 -19.96 3.54
N GLY A 128 -14.62 -19.48 4.77
CA GLY A 128 -14.62 -20.30 5.97
C GLY A 128 -15.98 -20.27 6.67
N THR A 129 -16.45 -21.42 7.12
CA THR A 129 -17.68 -21.56 7.92
C THR A 129 -17.42 -22.19 9.30
N GLY A 130 -16.20 -22.65 9.56
CA GLY A 130 -15.79 -23.23 10.82
C GLY A 130 -15.65 -22.24 11.98
N THR A 131 -15.21 -22.76 13.12
CA THR A 131 -14.95 -22.00 14.35
C THR A 131 -13.54 -22.26 14.85
N LEU A 132 -13.03 -21.35 15.68
CA LEU A 132 -11.69 -21.48 16.27
C LEU A 132 -11.79 -21.99 17.71
N LYS A 133 -10.92 -22.94 18.05
CA LYS A 133 -10.76 -23.41 19.43
C LYS A 133 -9.85 -22.45 20.20
N ILE A 134 -10.42 -21.82 21.23
CA ILE A 134 -9.67 -20.97 22.16
C ILE A 134 -9.36 -21.80 23.41
N ALA A 135 -8.10 -21.85 23.82
CA ALA A 135 -7.66 -22.69 24.94
C ALA A 135 -8.32 -22.32 26.27
N ARG A 136 -8.55 -21.02 26.52
CA ARG A 136 -9.19 -20.47 27.72
C ARG A 136 -10.21 -19.41 27.32
N PRO A 137 -11.43 -19.81 26.91
CA PRO A 137 -12.39 -18.89 26.30
C PRO A 137 -12.87 -17.81 27.28
N ASP A 138 -13.12 -18.16 28.54
CA ASP A 138 -13.61 -17.21 29.56
C ASP A 138 -12.54 -16.16 29.89
N ASP A 139 -11.30 -16.59 30.14
CA ASP A 139 -10.15 -15.70 30.37
C ASP A 139 -9.94 -14.74 29.18
N PHE A 140 -10.05 -15.25 27.95
CA PHE A 140 -9.88 -14.46 26.74
C PHE A 140 -10.97 -13.40 26.58
N MET A 141 -12.23 -13.78 26.81
CA MET A 141 -13.36 -12.84 26.74
C MET A 141 -13.29 -11.79 27.85
N GLU A 142 -12.83 -12.16 29.04
CA GLU A 142 -12.63 -11.23 30.14
C GLU A 142 -11.51 -10.24 29.82
N LEU A 143 -10.38 -10.70 29.27
CA LEU A 143 -9.31 -9.83 28.79
C LEU A 143 -9.84 -8.81 27.76
N ILE A 144 -10.61 -9.25 26.77
CA ILE A 144 -11.21 -8.35 25.76
C ILE A 144 -12.09 -7.29 26.42
N ARG A 145 -12.94 -7.68 27.37
CA ARG A 145 -13.81 -6.73 28.09
C ARG A 145 -12.98 -5.69 28.84
N GLN A 146 -11.94 -6.13 29.54
CA GLN A 146 -11.04 -5.23 30.28
C GLN A 146 -10.32 -4.24 29.36
N ARG A 147 -9.73 -4.70 28.24
CA ARG A 147 -9.04 -3.81 27.30
C ARG A 147 -9.99 -2.84 26.61
N LYS A 148 -11.20 -3.28 26.28
CA LYS A 148 -12.25 -2.41 25.75
C LYS A 148 -12.69 -1.36 26.77
N ALA A 149 -12.91 -1.75 28.02
CA ALA A 149 -13.29 -0.83 29.10
C ALA A 149 -12.19 0.19 29.41
N ALA A 150 -10.92 -0.21 29.29
CA ALA A 150 -9.76 0.69 29.41
C ALA A 150 -9.60 1.67 28.23
N GLY A 151 -10.33 1.47 27.12
CA GLY A 151 -10.26 2.35 25.95
C GLY A 151 -8.94 2.29 25.17
N GLU A 152 -8.06 1.33 25.48
CA GLU A 152 -6.71 1.22 24.90
C GLU A 152 -6.73 1.15 23.37
N TRP A 153 -7.71 0.46 22.81
CA TRP A 153 -7.87 0.28 21.37
C TRP A 153 -8.21 1.56 20.61
N MET A 154 -8.66 2.59 21.33
CA MET A 154 -8.95 3.92 20.78
C MET A 154 -7.84 4.93 21.11
N ALA A 155 -7.06 4.68 22.17
CA ALA A 155 -6.00 5.56 22.65
C ALA A 155 -4.67 5.36 21.90
N GLY A 156 -4.37 4.14 21.45
CA GLY A 156 -3.04 3.77 20.93
C GLY A 156 -2.81 3.98 19.43
N ALA A 157 -3.84 4.26 18.64
CA ALA A 157 -3.62 4.55 17.23
C ALA A 157 -3.15 6.00 17.08
N GLY A 158 -1.86 6.28 17.30
CA GLY A 158 -1.17 7.54 16.98
C GLY A 158 -1.27 7.98 15.50
N THR A 159 -2.18 7.35 14.77
CA THR A 159 -2.42 7.41 13.33
C THR A 159 -3.69 8.19 13.00
N THR A 160 -4.22 9.05 13.88
CA THR A 160 -5.33 9.97 13.51
C THR A 160 -4.99 10.77 12.25
N ARG A 161 -3.71 11.14 12.07
CA ARG A 161 -3.20 11.75 10.83
C ARG A 161 -3.28 10.79 9.63
N LEU A 162 -2.98 9.50 9.79
CA LEU A 162 -3.05 8.52 8.69
C LEU A 162 -4.49 8.08 8.38
N ARG A 163 -5.42 8.24 9.33
CA ARG A 163 -6.86 8.05 9.10
C ARG A 163 -7.44 9.13 8.17
N TYR A 164 -6.83 10.32 8.16
CA TYR A 164 -7.19 11.44 7.28
C TYR A 164 -5.95 11.96 6.55
N PRO A 165 -5.40 11.18 5.61
CA PRO A 165 -4.07 11.46 5.08
C PRO A 165 -4.06 12.67 4.14
N LEU A 166 -5.20 13.04 3.58
CA LEU A 166 -5.35 14.15 2.63
C LEU A 166 -4.81 15.49 3.17
N ARG A 167 -4.15 16.23 2.28
CA ARG A 167 -3.61 17.58 2.48
C ARG A 167 -3.87 18.39 1.20
N PRO A 168 -3.98 19.73 1.27
CA PRO A 168 -4.00 20.56 2.47
C PRO A 168 -5.32 20.39 3.26
N GLU A 169 -5.45 21.07 4.41
CA GLU A 169 -6.61 20.91 5.30
C GLU A 169 -7.94 21.23 4.59
N THR A 170 -7.93 22.19 3.64
CA THR A 170 -9.10 22.56 2.84
C THR A 170 -9.64 21.38 2.03
N ILE A 171 -8.77 20.67 1.30
CA ILE A 171 -9.14 19.46 0.54
C ILE A 171 -9.60 18.35 1.48
N ARG A 172 -8.92 18.19 2.62
CA ARG A 172 -9.33 17.20 3.61
C ARG A 172 -10.75 17.44 4.12
N GLU A 173 -11.08 18.66 4.50
CA GLU A 173 -12.42 19.00 4.98
C GLU A 173 -13.46 18.85 3.86
N GLU A 174 -13.15 19.29 2.64
CA GLU A 174 -14.02 19.04 1.49
C GLU A 174 -14.31 17.54 1.30
N MET A 175 -13.27 16.71 1.31
CA MET A 175 -13.39 15.27 1.12
C MET A 175 -14.20 14.62 2.26
N LYS A 176 -14.02 15.08 3.50
CA LYS A 176 -14.79 14.62 4.66
C LYS A 176 -16.26 15.03 4.56
N GLU A 177 -16.56 16.28 4.24
CA GLU A 177 -17.92 16.79 4.26
C GLU A 177 -18.75 16.27 3.08
N LYS A 178 -18.17 16.21 1.88
CA LYS A 178 -18.91 15.89 0.65
C LYS A 178 -18.90 14.40 0.31
N TYR A 179 -17.78 13.71 0.53
CA TYR A 179 -17.53 12.41 -0.10
C TYR A 179 -17.36 11.24 0.86
N LEU A 180 -16.91 11.48 2.10
CA LEU A 180 -16.78 10.43 3.11
C LEU A 180 -18.17 9.88 3.47
N LYS A 181 -18.33 8.56 3.33
CA LYS A 181 -19.59 7.87 3.64
C LYS A 181 -19.56 7.23 5.03
N LYS A 182 -18.43 6.61 5.37
CA LYS A 182 -18.23 5.97 6.67
C LYS A 182 -16.76 5.63 6.89
N PHE A 183 -16.44 5.31 8.12
CA PHE A 183 -15.24 4.55 8.43
C PHE A 183 -15.50 3.05 8.40
N SER A 184 -14.49 2.31 7.98
CA SER A 184 -14.45 0.85 7.99
C SER A 184 -13.07 0.36 8.42
N GLY A 185 -12.88 -0.93 8.61
CA GLY A 185 -11.59 -1.50 8.98
C GLY A 185 -11.57 -2.99 8.86
N CYS A 186 -10.41 -3.55 9.20
CA CYS A 186 -10.16 -4.98 9.19
C CYS A 186 -11.14 -5.76 10.08
N TYR A 187 -11.21 -7.06 9.84
CA TYR A 187 -12.02 -7.97 10.64
C TYR A 187 -11.77 -7.80 12.15
N ALA A 188 -12.86 -7.69 12.92
CA ALA A 188 -12.86 -7.49 14.38
C ALA A 188 -12.13 -6.23 14.92
N CYS A 189 -11.67 -5.31 14.06
CA CYS A 189 -10.99 -4.11 14.51
C CYS A 189 -11.98 -3.07 15.07
N PRO A 190 -11.82 -2.57 16.29
CA PRO A 190 -12.69 -1.53 16.85
C PRO A 190 -12.41 -0.11 16.29
N TYR A 191 -11.18 0.14 15.80
CA TYR A 191 -10.71 1.48 15.44
C TYR A 191 -11.27 1.96 14.08
N GLN A 192 -11.40 1.04 13.12
CA GLN A 192 -11.95 1.31 11.78
C GLN A 192 -11.22 2.48 11.07
N CYS A 193 -9.95 2.29 10.72
CA CYS A 193 -9.07 3.32 10.16
C CYS A 193 -9.35 3.73 8.70
N HIS A 194 -10.07 2.93 7.92
CA HIS A 194 -10.23 3.15 6.49
C HIS A 194 -11.41 4.10 6.23
N GLY A 195 -11.15 5.27 5.66
CA GLY A 195 -12.21 6.16 5.20
C GLY A 195 -12.77 5.64 3.88
N VAL A 196 -14.08 5.38 3.82
CA VAL A 196 -14.78 4.95 2.60
C VAL A 196 -15.40 6.17 1.94
N TYR A 197 -14.97 6.48 0.72
CA TYR A 197 -15.43 7.64 -0.03
C TYR A 197 -16.11 7.19 -1.32
N ASP A 198 -16.99 8.04 -1.82
CA ASP A 198 -17.68 7.87 -3.09
C ASP A 198 -17.79 9.24 -3.77
N ILE A 199 -16.99 9.44 -4.82
CA ILE A 199 -16.92 10.69 -5.57
C ILE A 199 -17.65 10.51 -6.90
N PRO A 200 -18.72 11.28 -7.16
CA PRO A 200 -19.44 11.23 -8.43
C PRO A 200 -18.50 11.43 -9.63
N GLY A 201 -18.61 10.54 -10.61
CA GLY A 201 -17.80 10.57 -11.84
C GLY A 201 -16.45 9.87 -11.75
N ILE A 202 -15.93 9.58 -10.55
CA ILE A 202 -14.65 8.88 -10.36
C ILE A 202 -14.88 7.49 -9.76
N GLY A 203 -15.68 7.42 -8.70
CA GLY A 203 -16.13 6.16 -8.10
C GLY A 203 -15.84 6.03 -6.61
N LYS A 204 -16.04 4.80 -6.13
CA LYS A 204 -16.04 4.42 -4.72
C LYS A 204 -14.83 3.56 -4.38
N GLY A 205 -14.27 3.79 -3.21
CA GLY A 205 -13.15 3.03 -2.67
C GLY A 205 -12.91 3.37 -1.20
N ALA A 206 -11.77 2.94 -0.69
CA ALA A 206 -11.31 3.36 0.62
C ALA A 206 -9.88 3.89 0.55
N GLN A 207 -9.52 4.65 1.57
CA GLN A 207 -8.16 5.16 1.74
C GLN A 207 -7.74 5.09 3.21
N VAL A 208 -6.46 4.89 3.40
CA VAL A 208 -5.75 5.07 4.67
C VAL A 208 -4.27 5.34 4.37
N CYS A 209 -3.57 5.98 5.30
CA CYS A 209 -2.12 6.14 5.22
C CYS A 209 -1.71 6.80 3.88
N VAL A 210 -0.77 6.22 3.15
CA VAL A 210 -0.25 6.79 1.90
C VAL A 210 -1.16 6.62 0.69
N ASP A 211 -2.40 6.13 0.84
CA ASP A 211 -3.32 5.99 -0.29
C ASP A 211 -3.59 7.32 -1.01
N SER A 212 -3.47 8.45 -0.31
CA SER A 212 -3.49 9.79 -0.91
C SER A 212 -2.12 10.25 -1.42
N TRP A 213 -1.27 9.33 -1.90
CA TRP A 213 0.13 9.59 -2.30
C TRP A 213 0.25 10.79 -3.24
N TYR A 214 -0.65 10.91 -4.21
CA TYR A 214 -0.62 11.99 -5.20
C TYR A 214 -0.87 13.36 -4.55
N GLY A 215 -1.72 13.39 -3.52
CA GLY A 215 -2.05 14.59 -2.77
C GLY A 215 -0.96 15.10 -1.84
N PHE A 216 0.14 14.37 -1.69
CA PHE A 216 1.33 14.88 -1.01
C PHE A 216 2.18 15.79 -1.92
N HIS A 217 1.94 15.76 -3.23
CA HIS A 217 2.72 16.50 -4.23
C HIS A 217 1.89 17.56 -4.93
N ASP A 218 0.61 17.30 -5.16
CA ASP A 218 -0.32 18.23 -5.78
C ASP A 218 -1.41 18.61 -4.79
N LEU A 219 -1.45 19.89 -4.39
CA LEU A 219 -2.31 20.39 -3.32
C LEU A 219 -3.62 21.02 -3.84
N ASP A 220 -3.84 20.96 -5.15
CA ASP A 220 -4.86 21.76 -5.83
C ASP A 220 -6.06 20.93 -6.33
N SER A 221 -5.97 19.59 -6.32
CA SER A 221 -7.00 18.71 -6.91
C SER A 221 -7.44 17.53 -6.03
N ALA A 222 -8.52 17.72 -5.25
CA ALA A 222 -9.13 16.64 -4.46
C ALA A 222 -9.54 15.42 -5.33
N LYS A 223 -10.00 15.69 -6.55
CA LYS A 223 -10.40 14.67 -7.52
C LYS A 223 -9.20 13.92 -8.10
N GLY A 224 -8.14 14.63 -8.48
CA GLY A 224 -6.90 14.01 -8.97
C GLY A 224 -6.28 13.11 -7.90
N MET A 225 -6.29 13.53 -6.63
CA MET A 225 -5.84 12.69 -5.51
C MET A 225 -6.64 11.39 -5.41
N TRP A 226 -7.98 11.48 -5.52
CA TRP A 226 -8.85 10.32 -5.39
C TRP A 226 -8.73 9.38 -6.60
N GLU A 227 -8.62 9.94 -7.79
CA GLU A 227 -8.38 9.21 -9.02
C GLU A 227 -7.06 8.44 -8.97
N GLY A 228 -5.97 9.08 -8.55
CA GLY A 228 -4.67 8.43 -8.40
C GLY A 228 -4.71 7.25 -7.41
N ASN A 229 -5.48 7.38 -6.32
CA ASN A 229 -5.71 6.28 -5.38
C ASN A 229 -6.52 5.13 -5.99
N LEU A 230 -7.63 5.44 -6.66
CA LEU A 230 -8.47 4.39 -7.25
C LEU A 230 -7.76 3.66 -8.39
N LEU A 231 -7.06 4.39 -9.25
CA LEU A 231 -6.38 3.83 -10.41
C LEU A 231 -5.20 2.95 -9.98
N SER A 232 -4.39 3.38 -9.02
CA SER A 232 -3.29 2.56 -8.50
C SER A 232 -3.79 1.27 -7.84
N GLN A 233 -4.91 1.33 -7.10
CA GLN A 233 -5.54 0.14 -6.52
C GLN A 233 -6.08 -0.80 -7.61
N LYS A 234 -6.82 -0.27 -8.60
CA LYS A 234 -7.35 -1.06 -9.73
C LYS A 234 -6.23 -1.78 -10.48
N LEU A 235 -5.16 -1.07 -10.80
CA LEU A 235 -4.03 -1.64 -11.54
C LEU A 235 -3.12 -2.52 -10.68
N GLY A 236 -3.20 -2.41 -9.35
CA GLY A 236 -2.42 -3.18 -8.40
C GLY A 236 -0.99 -2.66 -8.26
N ILE A 237 -0.83 -1.35 -8.02
CA ILE A 237 0.47 -0.66 -7.90
C ILE A 237 0.66 -0.12 -6.46
N ASN A 238 1.89 -0.18 -5.95
CA ASN A 238 2.26 0.26 -4.61
C ASN A 238 2.22 1.79 -4.44
N ASN A 239 1.25 2.30 -3.67
CA ASN A 239 1.11 3.72 -3.32
C ASN A 239 2.31 4.32 -2.59
N TYR A 240 3.01 3.54 -1.76
CA TYR A 240 4.18 4.03 -1.03
C TYR A 240 5.38 4.25 -1.98
N GLU A 241 5.56 3.36 -2.95
CA GLU A 241 6.55 3.54 -4.01
C GLU A 241 6.18 4.72 -4.90
N LEU A 242 4.90 4.87 -5.28
CA LEU A 242 4.44 6.00 -6.09
C LEU A 242 4.72 7.34 -5.42
N ASN A 243 4.51 7.43 -4.10
CA ASN A 243 4.90 8.62 -3.34
C ASN A 243 6.40 8.95 -3.47
N ALA A 244 7.26 7.94 -3.34
CA ALA A 244 8.70 8.10 -3.46
C ALA A 244 9.14 8.45 -4.89
N LEU A 245 8.49 7.84 -5.88
CA LEU A 245 8.69 8.11 -7.29
C LEU A 245 8.37 9.56 -7.64
N MET A 246 7.27 10.11 -7.11
CA MET A 246 6.95 11.53 -7.32
C MET A 246 8.04 12.46 -6.76
N MET A 247 8.59 12.15 -5.57
CA MET A 247 9.73 12.91 -5.03
C MET A 247 10.97 12.82 -5.93
N PHE A 248 11.23 11.64 -6.49
CA PHE A 248 12.34 11.40 -7.42
C PHE A 248 12.16 12.19 -8.72
N LEU A 249 10.96 12.14 -9.33
CA LEU A 249 10.64 12.88 -10.54
C LEU A 249 10.73 14.40 -10.32
N TYR A 250 10.13 14.91 -9.23
CA TYR A 250 10.15 16.34 -8.93
C TYR A 250 11.57 16.88 -8.78
N ARG A 251 12.36 16.28 -7.88
CA ARG A 251 13.75 16.73 -7.62
C ARG A 251 14.66 16.46 -8.82
N GLY A 252 14.42 15.35 -9.53
CA GLY A 252 15.20 14.95 -10.69
C GLY A 252 15.03 15.91 -11.85
N MET A 253 13.79 16.31 -12.15
CA MET A 253 13.51 17.27 -13.20
C MET A 253 13.94 18.68 -12.83
N GLU A 254 13.71 19.11 -11.58
CA GLU A 254 14.14 20.43 -11.08
C GLU A 254 15.67 20.62 -11.22
N THR A 255 16.44 19.57 -10.94
CA THR A 255 17.91 19.59 -11.03
C THR A 255 18.46 19.21 -12.42
N GLY A 256 17.59 18.83 -13.36
CA GLY A 256 17.99 18.36 -14.70
C GLY A 256 18.64 16.99 -14.73
N VAL A 257 18.62 16.25 -13.62
CA VAL A 257 19.15 14.89 -13.48
C VAL A 257 18.27 13.86 -14.19
N VAL A 258 16.95 14.07 -14.18
CA VAL A 258 15.96 13.25 -14.89
C VAL A 258 15.39 14.08 -16.02
N LYS A 259 15.53 13.61 -17.26
CA LYS A 259 14.94 14.27 -18.43
C LYS A 259 13.55 13.73 -18.69
N LYS A 260 12.68 14.56 -19.25
CA LYS A 260 11.31 14.17 -19.55
C LYS A 260 11.25 13.02 -20.54
N GLU A 261 12.10 13.07 -21.58
CA GLU A 261 12.22 11.99 -22.58
C GLU A 261 12.54 10.62 -21.96
N ASP A 262 13.27 10.58 -20.84
CA ASP A 262 13.68 9.33 -20.18
C ASP A 262 12.52 8.67 -19.41
N THR A 263 11.50 9.45 -19.03
CA THR A 263 10.39 8.96 -18.20
C THR A 263 9.27 8.28 -18.99
N GLY A 264 9.18 8.57 -20.29
CA GLY A 264 8.05 8.17 -21.13
C GLY A 264 6.76 8.96 -20.89
N LEU A 265 6.79 10.03 -20.09
CA LEU A 265 5.62 10.84 -19.74
C LEU A 265 5.51 12.08 -20.63
N SER A 266 4.31 12.38 -21.12
CA SER A 266 4.04 13.54 -21.96
C SER A 266 3.98 14.84 -21.16
N SER A 267 3.61 14.76 -19.88
CA SER A 267 3.54 15.91 -18.97
C SER A 267 3.49 15.47 -17.52
N ILE A 268 4.01 16.31 -16.61
CA ILE A 268 3.87 16.13 -15.17
C ILE A 268 3.22 17.42 -14.61
N PRO A 269 1.92 17.41 -14.25
CA PRO A 269 1.13 18.65 -14.06
C PRO A 269 1.72 19.65 -13.06
N MET A 270 2.26 19.17 -11.95
CA MET A 270 2.84 20.00 -10.88
C MET A 270 4.23 20.54 -11.22
N ILE A 271 4.90 19.99 -12.24
CA ILE A 271 6.19 20.47 -12.75
C ILE A 271 5.97 21.38 -13.95
N ASP A 272 5.05 21.02 -14.84
CA ASP A 272 4.73 21.74 -16.07
C ASP A 272 3.73 22.90 -15.86
N GLN A 273 3.36 23.23 -14.63
CA GLN A 273 2.36 24.25 -14.27
C GLN A 273 1.00 24.05 -14.94
N ARG A 274 0.55 22.80 -15.05
CA ARG A 274 -0.74 22.42 -15.66
C ARG A 274 -1.82 22.01 -14.65
N SER A 275 -1.50 22.01 -13.36
CA SER A 275 -2.48 21.74 -12.28
C SER A 275 -3.60 22.78 -12.23
N GLU A 276 -3.33 24.03 -12.63
CA GLU A 276 -4.32 25.10 -12.63
C GLU A 276 -5.39 24.90 -13.73
N PRO A 277 -6.68 25.22 -13.46
CA PRO A 277 -7.76 25.06 -14.43
C PRO A 277 -7.52 25.72 -15.79
N GLU A 278 -6.90 26.90 -15.80
CA GLU A 278 -6.52 27.64 -17.01
C GLU A 278 -5.43 26.98 -17.85
N HIS A 279 -4.63 26.09 -17.28
CA HIS A 279 -3.45 25.46 -17.90
C HIS A 279 -3.62 23.94 -18.13
N GLY A 280 -4.73 23.35 -17.66
CA GLY A 280 -5.10 21.96 -17.89
C GLY A 280 -6.06 21.40 -16.85
N GLY A 281 -5.87 21.76 -15.59
CA GLY A 281 -6.72 21.37 -14.46
C GLY A 281 -6.90 19.86 -14.34
N GLU A 282 -8.13 19.45 -14.00
CA GLU A 282 -8.53 18.03 -13.83
C GLU A 282 -8.11 17.14 -15.01
N LYS A 283 -8.16 17.67 -16.24
CA LYS A 283 -7.77 16.91 -17.44
C LYS A 283 -6.28 16.57 -17.46
N ALA A 284 -5.41 17.50 -17.07
CA ALA A 284 -3.98 17.26 -17.05
C ALA A 284 -3.59 16.21 -15.99
N HIS A 285 -4.27 16.21 -14.83
CA HIS A 285 -4.10 15.16 -13.82
C HIS A 285 -4.51 13.79 -14.35
N HIS A 286 -5.68 13.69 -14.97
CA HIS A 286 -6.17 12.46 -15.56
C HIS A 286 -5.19 11.88 -16.60
N GLU A 287 -4.76 12.71 -17.57
CA GLU A 287 -3.79 12.32 -18.60
C GLU A 287 -2.47 11.79 -17.99
N PHE A 288 -1.93 12.50 -17.00
CA PHE A 288 -0.70 12.08 -16.31
C PHE A 288 -0.87 10.76 -15.54
N LEU A 289 -1.98 10.59 -14.81
CA LEU A 289 -2.22 9.40 -14.00
C LEU A 289 -2.41 8.17 -14.88
N GLU A 290 -3.13 8.30 -16.00
CA GLU A 290 -3.29 7.23 -17.00
C GLU A 290 -1.94 6.86 -17.63
N GLU A 291 -1.13 7.85 -18.06
CA GLU A 291 0.19 7.58 -18.64
C GLU A 291 1.15 6.90 -17.64
N LEU A 292 1.24 7.45 -16.43
CA LEU A 292 2.15 6.93 -15.40
C LEU A 292 1.73 5.53 -14.95
N LEU A 293 0.49 5.39 -14.49
CA LEU A 293 0.02 4.15 -13.87
C LEU A 293 -0.25 3.07 -14.92
N GLY A 294 -0.81 3.45 -16.08
CA GLY A 294 -0.97 2.57 -17.22
C GLY A 294 0.37 2.04 -17.73
N GLY A 295 1.35 2.93 -17.91
CA GLY A 295 2.70 2.53 -18.34
C GLY A 295 3.39 1.58 -17.37
N ILE A 296 3.24 1.79 -16.06
CA ILE A 296 3.73 0.86 -15.03
C ILE A 296 3.00 -0.48 -15.10
N ALA A 297 1.67 -0.46 -15.28
CA ALA A 297 0.84 -1.66 -15.30
C ALA A 297 1.06 -2.53 -16.54
N GLU A 298 1.33 -1.91 -17.69
CA GLU A 298 1.62 -2.57 -18.97
C GLU A 298 3.09 -2.97 -19.11
N GLY A 299 3.97 -2.48 -18.25
CA GLY A 299 5.41 -2.73 -18.32
C GLY A 299 6.13 -1.92 -19.39
N THR A 300 5.49 -0.88 -19.95
CA THR A 300 6.06 0.02 -20.97
C THR A 300 6.85 1.17 -20.34
N SER A 301 6.55 1.51 -19.07
CA SER A 301 7.29 2.50 -18.30
C SER A 301 8.55 1.92 -17.67
N PRO A 302 9.68 2.64 -17.63
CA PRO A 302 10.87 2.22 -16.87
C PRO A 302 10.55 2.00 -15.39
N PHE A 303 9.55 2.69 -14.85
CA PHE A 303 9.14 2.58 -13.45
C PHE A 303 8.39 1.28 -13.12
N ALA A 304 8.03 0.45 -14.12
CA ALA A 304 7.57 -0.92 -13.88
C ALA A 304 8.63 -1.78 -13.18
N GLN A 305 9.92 -1.43 -13.30
CA GLN A 305 11.02 -2.08 -12.58
C GLN A 305 11.32 -1.45 -11.21
N GLY A 306 10.51 -0.48 -10.77
CA GLY A 306 10.73 0.32 -9.58
C GLY A 306 11.73 1.46 -9.78
N THR A 307 11.73 2.42 -8.86
CA THR A 307 12.49 3.68 -9.02
C THR A 307 14.00 3.45 -9.11
N ALA A 308 14.52 2.45 -8.38
CA ALA A 308 15.95 2.13 -8.35
C ALA A 308 16.51 1.77 -9.73
N ARG A 309 15.84 0.83 -10.42
CA ARG A 309 16.27 0.30 -11.72
C ARG A 309 15.95 1.25 -12.87
N ALA A 310 14.95 2.14 -12.69
CA ALA A 310 14.75 3.27 -13.58
C ALA A 310 15.92 4.27 -13.45
N ALA A 311 16.36 4.59 -12.22
CA ALA A 311 17.48 5.49 -11.99
C ALA A 311 18.80 4.99 -12.60
N GLU A 312 19.08 3.68 -12.57
CA GLU A 312 20.23 3.09 -13.27
C GLU A 312 20.24 3.38 -14.78
N GLN A 313 19.07 3.39 -15.42
CA GLN A 313 18.92 3.70 -16.85
C GLN A 313 19.17 5.18 -17.14
N PHE A 314 18.90 6.06 -16.17
CA PHE A 314 19.06 7.51 -16.29
C PHE A 314 20.48 7.99 -15.94
N GLY A 315 21.32 7.09 -15.40
CA GLY A 315 22.75 7.32 -15.15
C GLY A 315 23.09 7.64 -13.69
N GLN A 316 24.38 7.82 -13.42
CA GLN A 316 24.90 7.86 -12.05
C GLN A 316 24.29 8.98 -11.19
N SER A 317 24.07 10.17 -11.76
CA SER A 317 23.45 11.27 -11.01
C SER A 317 22.01 10.95 -10.56
N ALA A 318 21.28 10.17 -11.36
CA ALA A 318 19.95 9.71 -10.99
C ALA A 318 20.02 8.63 -9.90
N VAL A 319 21.01 7.72 -9.96
CA VAL A 319 21.27 6.76 -8.87
C VAL A 319 21.61 7.48 -7.56
N ASP A 320 22.42 8.54 -7.61
CA ASP A 320 22.78 9.33 -6.43
C ASP A 320 21.53 10.05 -5.85
N LEU A 321 20.67 10.59 -6.72
CA LEU A 321 19.39 11.16 -6.30
C LEU A 321 18.47 10.11 -5.66
N TYR A 322 18.36 8.93 -6.27
CA TYR A 322 17.60 7.80 -5.73
C TYR A 322 18.07 7.42 -4.32
N ASN A 323 19.39 7.27 -4.12
CA ASN A 323 19.98 6.96 -2.81
C ASN A 323 19.73 8.05 -1.76
N SER A 324 19.42 9.28 -2.16
CA SER A 324 19.03 10.35 -1.22
C SER A 324 17.59 10.25 -0.72
N ILE A 325 16.74 9.47 -1.42
CA ILE A 325 15.30 9.30 -1.12
C ILE A 325 15.04 7.92 -0.50
N PHE A 326 15.72 6.89 -0.99
CA PHE A 326 15.57 5.50 -0.57
C PHE A 326 16.67 5.12 0.42
N ALA A 327 16.28 4.86 1.67
CA ALA A 327 17.23 4.64 2.78
C ALA A 327 17.98 3.32 2.66
N ALA A 328 17.24 2.23 2.44
CA ALA A 328 17.79 0.89 2.39
C ALA A 328 16.84 -0.05 1.64
N TRP A 329 17.41 -1.07 1.01
CA TRP A 329 16.68 -2.25 0.54
C TRP A 329 15.56 -1.98 -0.48
N GLY A 330 15.64 -0.87 -1.21
CA GLY A 330 14.57 -0.47 -2.13
C GLY A 330 13.40 0.27 -1.47
N ASN A 331 13.49 0.67 -0.20
CA ASN A 331 12.42 1.34 0.53
C ASN A 331 12.73 2.82 0.76
N MET A 332 11.70 3.67 0.61
CA MET A 332 11.79 5.11 0.88
C MET A 332 12.05 5.37 2.37
N SER A 333 12.96 6.30 2.65
CA SER A 333 13.25 6.74 4.01
C SER A 333 12.05 7.45 4.64
N HIS A 334 11.66 7.02 5.84
CA HIS A 334 10.85 7.85 6.71
C HIS A 334 11.26 7.65 8.18
N HIS A 335 11.15 8.72 8.97
CA HIS A 335 11.48 8.75 10.40
C HIS A 335 12.94 8.41 10.80
N MET A 336 13.90 8.44 9.88
CA MET A 336 15.33 8.29 10.21
C MET A 336 15.91 9.56 10.85
N ARG A 337 15.75 9.71 12.17
CA ARG A 337 16.12 10.92 12.93
C ARG A 337 17.41 10.78 13.75
N GLY A 338 17.95 9.58 13.85
CA GLY A 338 19.12 9.28 14.67
C GLY A 338 19.78 7.95 14.32
N VAL A 339 20.82 7.61 15.09
CA VAL A 339 21.63 6.40 14.86
C VAL A 339 20.83 5.12 15.09
N ALA A 340 19.92 5.11 16.07
CA ALA A 340 19.09 3.95 16.35
C ALA A 340 18.17 3.61 15.17
N GLU A 341 17.50 4.62 14.63
CA GLU A 341 16.64 4.49 13.46
C GLU A 341 17.44 4.07 12.22
N ALA A 342 18.64 4.64 12.03
CA ALA A 342 19.54 4.24 10.95
C ALA A 342 19.99 2.77 11.09
N LEU A 343 20.29 2.30 12.29
CA LEU A 343 20.62 0.89 12.55
C LEU A 343 19.43 -0.04 12.27
N HIS A 344 18.21 0.37 12.59
CA HIS A 344 17.02 -0.41 12.21
C HIS A 344 16.89 -0.50 10.70
N TRP A 345 17.02 0.62 9.98
CA TRP A 345 17.00 0.61 8.52
C TRP A 345 18.09 -0.29 7.92
N ALA A 346 19.27 -0.32 8.54
CA ALA A 346 20.38 -1.17 8.10
C ALA A 346 20.19 -2.67 8.39
N THR A 347 19.36 -3.04 9.38
CA THR A 347 19.25 -4.42 9.88
C THR A 347 17.89 -5.07 9.64
N ASP A 348 16.84 -4.29 9.44
CA ASP A 348 15.51 -4.80 9.13
C ASP A 348 15.45 -5.28 7.67
N THR A 349 14.79 -6.41 7.47
CA THR A 349 14.50 -6.99 6.16
C THR A 349 13.39 -6.25 5.40
N ARG A 350 12.76 -5.26 6.02
CA ARG A 350 11.70 -4.43 5.48
C ARG A 350 11.91 -3.00 6.00
N ASP A 351 11.12 -2.06 5.48
CA ASP A 351 10.85 -0.80 6.16
C ASP A 351 10.50 -1.01 7.65
N PRO A 352 11.41 -0.65 8.58
CA PRO A 352 11.26 -0.95 10.01
C PRO A 352 10.16 -0.12 10.64
N PHE A 353 9.87 1.07 10.10
CA PHE A 353 8.83 1.93 10.66
C PHE A 353 7.44 1.42 10.31
N ASN A 354 7.29 0.71 9.19
CA ASN A 354 6.08 -0.05 8.89
C ASN A 354 5.90 -1.31 9.75
N SER A 355 7.00 -1.92 10.24
CA SER A 355 6.98 -3.06 11.15
C SER A 355 6.76 -2.66 12.63
N CYS A 356 7.17 -1.44 12.99
CA CYS A 356 7.32 -0.98 14.36
C CYS A 356 6.78 0.45 14.57
N HIS A 357 5.67 0.85 13.91
CA HIS A 357 5.07 2.20 14.05
C HIS A 357 4.94 2.66 15.52
N ASP A 358 4.68 1.72 16.44
CA ASP A 358 4.54 1.98 17.88
C ASP A 358 5.83 1.78 18.69
N TYR A 359 6.82 1.10 18.11
CA TYR A 359 8.16 0.92 18.69
C TYR A 359 9.13 1.88 17.99
N MET A 360 8.87 3.19 18.09
CA MET A 360 10.00 4.12 18.11
C MET A 360 10.80 3.73 19.35
N VAL A 361 11.84 2.91 19.18
CA VAL A 361 12.55 2.22 20.27
C VAL A 361 13.03 3.17 21.37
N PHE A 362 13.09 4.48 21.10
CA PHE A 362 13.38 5.50 22.09
C PHE A 362 12.43 6.71 22.08
N GLY A 363 11.42 6.74 21.21
CA GLY A 363 10.66 7.97 20.95
C GLY A 363 9.43 8.16 21.83
N ASN A 364 8.64 7.10 22.03
CA ASN A 364 7.36 7.20 22.74
C ASN A 364 7.37 6.54 24.14
N ASN A 365 8.49 5.93 24.54
CA ASN A 365 8.60 5.27 25.84
C ASN A 365 9.84 5.79 26.60
N THR A 366 9.61 6.74 27.49
CA THR A 366 10.65 7.37 28.32
C THR A 366 11.35 6.37 29.21
N GLU A 367 10.67 5.33 29.69
CA GLU A 367 11.24 4.29 30.57
C GLU A 367 12.30 3.45 29.83
N VAL A 368 12.07 3.15 28.55
CA VAL A 368 13.05 2.45 27.70
C VAL A 368 14.21 3.37 27.34
N ALA A 369 13.95 4.64 27.02
CA ALA A 369 15.00 5.62 26.75
C ALA A 369 15.93 5.83 27.96
N ASP A 370 15.34 5.94 29.15
CA ASP A 370 16.06 6.05 30.43
C ASP A 370 16.89 4.80 30.73
N TRP A 371 16.35 3.61 30.47
CA TRP A 371 17.08 2.34 30.65
C TRP A 371 18.35 2.25 29.80
N PHE A 372 18.31 2.75 28.55
CA PHE A 372 19.43 2.72 27.63
C PHE A 372 20.32 3.97 27.68
N GLY A 373 19.98 4.97 28.49
CA GLY A 373 20.77 6.21 28.64
C GLY A 373 20.80 7.06 27.37
N VAL A 374 19.77 6.98 26.53
CA VAL A 374 19.63 7.78 25.30
C VAL A 374 18.54 8.85 25.49
N PRO A 375 18.69 10.05 24.92
CA PRO A 375 17.66 11.08 25.03
C PRO A 375 16.38 10.60 24.35
N GLY A 376 15.34 10.35 25.14
CA GLY A 376 14.02 9.94 24.63
C GLY A 376 13.43 10.99 23.68
N GLY A 377 12.88 10.55 22.56
CA GLY A 377 12.51 11.42 21.44
C GLY A 377 11.02 11.63 21.23
N TYR A 378 10.47 12.73 21.76
CA TYR A 378 9.19 13.36 21.38
C TYR A 378 7.93 12.45 21.32
N LEU A 379 7.10 12.60 22.35
CA LEU A 379 5.67 12.30 22.26
C LEU A 379 5.07 13.15 21.13
N ALA A 380 4.42 12.50 20.16
CA ALA A 380 3.62 13.18 19.15
C ALA A 380 2.45 13.93 19.84
N GLY A 381 2.72 15.16 20.29
CA GLY A 381 1.78 15.99 21.05
C GLY A 381 2.31 17.35 21.51
N GLU A 382 3.63 17.56 21.62
CA GLU A 382 4.19 18.82 22.17
C GLU A 382 4.99 19.65 21.16
N SER A 383 4.48 19.81 19.93
CA SER A 383 5.04 20.82 19.00
C SER A 383 3.95 21.69 18.37
N GLU A 384 3.04 22.20 19.19
CA GLU A 384 2.38 23.48 18.91
C GLU A 384 3.02 24.53 19.84
N GLY A 385 4.01 25.25 19.31
CA GLY A 385 4.59 26.42 19.96
C GLY A 385 6.06 26.30 20.32
N LYS A 386 6.93 26.52 19.33
CA LYS A 386 8.12 27.38 19.44
C LYS A 386 8.70 27.68 18.06
#